data_AF-A0A7Y5U7P4-F1
#
_entry.id   AF-A0A7Y5U7P4-F1
#
_cell.length_a   1.000
_cell.length_b   1.000
_cell.length_c   1.000
_cell.angle_alpha   90.00
_cell.angle_beta   90.00
_cell.angle_gamma   90.00
#
_symmetry.space_group_name_H-M   'P 1'
#
loop_
_entity.id
_entity.type
_entity.pdbx_description
1 polymer ?
#
loop_
_entity_poly.entity_id
_entity_poly.type
_entity_poly.pdbx_seq_one_letter_code
_entity_poly.pdbx_strand_id
1 'polypeptide(L)'
;MRSRLAALGILLSSGLAAGGATDAWAQDAEPAPAPAAPAVAAPAPARRGAVVVAVGAAEDELGRSCRDLAREVYRVERLRPSLDEASARALCGGDAGTEARPKKLAELRQSLTMSPSNATSRLVAGALAEELGASALVLVGRDDKGQAVRLLRVEDVEGKQTLFFEPTRLDATPNAAPAATTIDSPFGIVPWAKIASAIDILSEGEGEARSDGSAPQVTAISATDPVPKTGPRKENLLGARSTDAPADAGDKAFYESPWFWVAAGGVAAIGVVVLVVSQATDIGEGTTHIQGKVNP
;
A
#
# COMPACT_ATOMS: atom_id res chain seq x y z
N MET A 1 -9.81 41.73 -25.79
CA MET A 1 -10.69 41.28 -24.69
C MET A 1 -9.84 41.13 -23.44
N ARG A 2 -10.19 41.85 -22.38
CA ARG A 2 -9.39 42.04 -21.16
C ARG A 2 -9.83 41.02 -20.10
N SER A 3 -8.99 40.04 -19.77
CA SER A 3 -9.23 39.15 -18.63
C SER A 3 -8.40 39.60 -17.43
N ARG A 4 -9.12 39.88 -16.34
CA ARG A 4 -8.62 40.44 -15.09
C ARG A 4 -7.96 39.34 -14.24
N LEU A 5 -6.74 39.61 -13.79
CA LEU A 5 -6.06 38.92 -12.69
C LEU A 5 -6.77 39.28 -11.38
N ALA A 6 -7.28 38.27 -10.66
CA ALA A 6 -7.72 38.42 -9.28
C ALA A 6 -6.65 37.81 -8.37
N ALA A 7 -5.94 38.68 -7.65
CA ALA A 7 -5.02 38.32 -6.59
C ALA A 7 -5.81 37.96 -5.33
N LEU A 8 -5.68 36.73 -4.85
CA LEU A 8 -6.25 36.27 -3.59
C LEU A 8 -5.16 36.33 -2.51
N GLY A 9 -5.20 37.37 -1.69
CA GLY A 9 -4.31 37.54 -0.53
C GLY A 9 -4.81 36.70 0.64
N ILE A 10 -3.93 35.84 1.17
CA ILE A 10 -4.16 35.09 2.40
C ILE A 10 -3.60 35.90 3.57
N LEU A 11 -4.50 36.38 4.44
CA LEU A 11 -4.18 37.08 5.70
C LEU A 11 -3.91 36.06 6.82
N LEU A 12 -2.65 35.94 7.22
CA LEU A 12 -2.26 35.33 8.50
C LEU A 12 -2.78 36.21 9.65
N SER A 13 -3.62 35.65 10.52
CA SER A 13 -4.03 36.30 11.77
C SER A 13 -3.42 35.56 12.95
N SER A 14 -2.45 36.23 13.58
CA SER A 14 -1.79 35.82 14.81
C SER A 14 -2.68 36.14 16.01
N GLY A 15 -3.20 35.11 16.68
CA GLY A 15 -3.95 35.25 17.94
C GLY A 15 -3.03 35.22 19.15
N LEU A 16 -2.66 36.40 19.64
CA LEU A 16 -1.96 36.62 20.91
C LEU A 16 -3.01 36.72 22.03
N ALA A 17 -3.04 35.79 22.99
CA ALA A 17 -3.92 35.88 24.15
C ALA A 17 -3.08 36.16 25.41
N ALA A 18 -3.25 37.36 25.95
CA ALA A 18 -2.65 37.84 27.18
C ALA A 18 -3.61 37.63 28.37
N GLY A 19 -3.03 37.17 29.48
CA GLY A 19 -3.29 37.52 30.88
C GLY A 19 -4.69 37.92 31.34
N GLY A 20 -5.22 37.13 32.28
CA GLY A 20 -6.23 37.56 33.24
C GLY A 20 -5.95 36.92 34.59
N ALA A 21 -5.22 37.62 35.45
CA ALA A 21 -5.07 37.27 36.86
C ALA A 21 -6.34 37.67 37.60
N THR A 22 -6.98 36.72 38.30
CA THR A 22 -7.94 37.02 39.35
C THR A 22 -7.57 36.23 40.59
N ASP A 23 -7.27 36.99 41.64
CA ASP A 23 -6.99 36.54 42.99
C ASP A 23 -8.26 36.15 43.72
N ALA A 24 -8.07 35.25 44.69
CA ALA A 24 -8.90 34.95 45.85
C ALA A 24 -10.16 34.10 45.62
N TRP A 25 -10.13 32.87 46.15
CA TRP A 25 -10.80 32.49 47.40
C TRP A 25 -10.16 31.20 47.93
N ALA A 26 -9.64 31.25 49.16
CA ALA A 26 -9.10 30.09 49.86
C ALA A 26 -10.27 29.25 50.40
N GLN A 27 -10.70 28.27 49.61
CA GLN A 27 -11.54 27.17 50.08
C GLN A 27 -10.64 26.11 50.72
N ASP A 28 -11.00 25.68 51.92
CA ASP A 28 -10.44 24.50 52.58
C ASP A 28 -10.43 23.33 51.59
N ALA A 29 -9.24 23.04 51.06
CA ALA A 29 -9.04 22.02 50.06
C ALA A 29 -9.18 20.65 50.71
N GLU A 30 -10.34 20.03 50.49
CA GLU A 30 -10.54 18.60 50.68
C GLU A 30 -9.38 17.86 49.98
N PRO A 31 -8.66 16.96 50.69
CA PRO A 31 -7.47 16.33 50.14
C PRO A 31 -7.82 15.64 48.84
N ALA A 32 -7.27 16.18 47.74
CA ALA A 32 -7.55 15.70 46.40
C ALA A 32 -7.32 14.18 46.35
N PRO A 33 -8.30 13.41 45.84
CA PRO A 33 -8.15 11.96 45.70
C PRO A 33 -6.88 11.70 44.91
N ALA A 34 -6.02 10.83 45.45
CA ALA A 34 -4.73 10.50 44.85
C ALA A 34 -4.96 10.19 43.35
N PRO A 35 -4.17 10.79 42.45
CA PRO A 35 -4.35 10.61 41.02
C PRO A 35 -4.38 9.12 40.72
N ALA A 36 -5.51 8.64 40.19
CA ALA A 36 -5.69 7.25 39.82
C ALA A 36 -4.52 6.86 38.91
N ALA A 37 -3.78 5.82 39.31
CA ALA A 37 -2.66 5.34 38.52
C ALA A 37 -3.12 5.13 37.07
N PRO A 38 -2.37 5.62 36.07
CA PRO A 38 -2.77 5.49 34.68
C PRO A 38 -3.01 4.01 34.39
N ALA A 39 -4.24 3.69 33.99
CA ALA A 39 -4.60 2.33 33.62
C ALA A 39 -3.66 1.91 32.49
N VAL A 40 -2.83 0.90 32.77
CA VAL A 40 -1.94 0.31 31.77
C VAL A 40 -2.82 -0.18 30.63
N ALA A 41 -2.70 0.45 29.47
CA ALA A 41 -3.49 0.09 28.30
C ALA A 41 -3.25 -1.39 27.98
N ALA A 42 -4.34 -2.14 27.84
CA ALA A 42 -4.25 -3.55 27.46
C ALA A 42 -3.48 -3.67 26.13
N PRO A 43 -2.55 -4.63 26.01
CA PRO A 43 -1.77 -4.81 24.79
C PRO A 43 -2.72 -5.05 23.60
N ALA A 44 -2.47 -4.37 22.48
CA ALA A 44 -3.25 -4.54 21.27
C ALA A 44 -3.23 -6.03 20.84
N PRO A 45 -4.36 -6.57 20.34
CA PRO A 45 -4.40 -7.94 19.87
C PRO A 45 -3.36 -8.14 18.76
N ALA A 46 -2.51 -9.16 18.91
CA ALA A 46 -1.50 -9.48 17.91
C ALA A 46 -2.19 -9.81 16.57
N ARG A 47 -1.74 -9.16 15.49
CA ARG A 47 -2.19 -9.44 14.13
C ARG A 47 -1.76 -10.86 13.76
N ARG A 48 -2.66 -11.63 13.16
CA ARG A 48 -2.39 -13.04 12.84
C ARG A 48 -2.94 -13.40 11.48
N GLY A 49 -2.16 -14.20 10.76
CA GLY A 49 -2.56 -14.81 9.51
C GLY A 49 -2.05 -14.07 8.27
N ALA A 50 -1.99 -14.83 7.18
CA ALA A 50 -1.69 -14.33 5.86
C ALA A 50 -2.99 -14.26 5.06
N VAL A 51 -3.20 -13.20 4.28
CA VAL A 51 -4.37 -13.08 3.39
C VAL A 51 -3.90 -13.10 1.94
N VAL A 52 -4.57 -13.92 1.12
CA VAL A 52 -4.29 -14.01 -0.32
C VAL A 52 -5.24 -13.09 -1.09
N VAL A 53 -4.71 -12.28 -2.01
CA VAL A 53 -5.45 -11.25 -2.75
C VAL A 53 -5.10 -11.30 -4.23
N ALA A 54 -6.11 -11.37 -5.09
CA ALA A 54 -5.96 -11.29 -6.54
C ALA A 54 -5.86 -9.83 -7.00
N VAL A 55 -4.76 -9.43 -7.63
CA VAL A 55 -4.53 -8.07 -8.11
C VAL A 55 -4.69 -7.99 -9.62
N GLY A 56 -5.52 -7.06 -10.08
CA GLY A 56 -5.89 -6.87 -11.49
C GLY A 56 -7.33 -7.28 -11.79
N ALA A 57 -7.69 -7.22 -13.07
CA ALA A 57 -8.99 -7.72 -13.53
C ALA A 57 -9.12 -9.19 -13.12
N ALA A 58 -10.24 -9.53 -12.49
CA ALA A 58 -10.54 -10.90 -12.09
C ALA A 58 -10.89 -11.71 -13.35
N GLU A 59 -9.88 -12.07 -14.12
CA GLU A 59 -10.03 -13.13 -15.09
C GLU A 59 -10.28 -14.44 -14.34
N ASP A 60 -11.17 -15.28 -14.88
CA ASP A 60 -11.62 -16.53 -14.25
C ASP A 60 -10.45 -17.43 -13.78
N GLU A 61 -9.35 -17.37 -14.53
CA GLU A 61 -8.12 -18.12 -14.29
C GLU A 61 -7.32 -17.60 -13.10
N LEU A 62 -7.09 -16.28 -13.02
CA LEU A 62 -6.34 -15.67 -11.92
C LEU A 62 -7.12 -15.79 -10.61
N GLY A 63 -8.44 -15.64 -10.68
CA GLY A 63 -9.31 -15.89 -9.53
C GLY A 63 -9.26 -17.34 -9.06
N ARG A 64 -9.18 -18.32 -9.99
CA ARG A 64 -9.03 -19.74 -9.65
C ARG A 64 -7.69 -20.00 -8.96
N SER A 65 -6.58 -19.55 -9.55
CA SER A 65 -5.24 -19.68 -8.97
C SER A 65 -5.14 -19.03 -7.58
N CYS A 66 -5.75 -17.85 -7.39
CA CYS A 66 -5.83 -17.20 -6.08
C CYS A 66 -6.59 -18.05 -5.06
N ARG A 67 -7.75 -18.61 -5.43
CA ARG A 67 -8.56 -19.44 -4.52
C ARG A 67 -7.85 -20.74 -4.14
N ASP A 68 -7.16 -21.37 -5.08
CA ASP A 68 -6.41 -22.59 -4.82
C ASP A 68 -5.22 -22.29 -3.89
N LEU A 69 -4.50 -21.19 -4.13
CA LEU A 69 -3.44 -20.74 -3.24
C LEU A 69 -3.97 -20.39 -1.83
N ALA A 70 -5.10 -19.69 -1.75
CA ALA A 70 -5.74 -19.35 -0.48
C ALA A 70 -6.13 -20.60 0.32
N ARG A 71 -6.65 -21.65 -0.33
CA ARG A 71 -6.98 -22.92 0.34
C ARG A 71 -5.74 -23.57 0.94
N GLU A 72 -4.61 -23.57 0.24
CA GLU A 72 -3.36 -24.14 0.78
C GLU A 72 -2.78 -23.29 1.93
N VAL A 73 -2.80 -21.96 1.81
CA VAL A 73 -2.36 -21.05 2.89
C VAL A 73 -3.23 -21.21 4.13
N TYR A 74 -4.55 -21.27 3.97
CA TYR A 74 -5.48 -21.30 5.10
C TYR A 74 -5.61 -22.67 5.76
N ARG A 75 -5.05 -23.73 5.16
CA ARG A 75 -4.90 -25.05 5.83
C ARG A 75 -3.91 -25.00 6.98
N VAL A 76 -2.97 -24.05 6.97
CA VAL A 76 -1.98 -23.89 8.02
C VAL A 76 -2.58 -23.03 9.13
N GLU A 77 -2.80 -23.60 10.32
CA GLU A 77 -3.53 -22.95 11.42
C GLU A 77 -2.93 -21.59 11.82
N ARG A 78 -1.60 -21.48 11.86
CA ARG A 78 -0.89 -20.22 12.18
C ARG A 78 -1.07 -19.13 11.12
N LEU A 79 -1.42 -19.49 9.89
CA LEU A 79 -1.60 -18.56 8.77
C LEU A 79 -3.06 -18.25 8.49
N ARG A 80 -3.98 -18.92 9.18
CA ARG A 80 -5.41 -18.77 8.95
C ARG A 80 -5.86 -17.39 9.43
N PRO A 81 -6.30 -16.50 8.52
CA PRO A 81 -6.86 -15.23 8.92
C PRO A 81 -8.25 -15.46 9.52
N SER A 82 -8.71 -14.54 10.38
CA SER A 82 -10.09 -14.51 10.88
C SER A 82 -11.06 -13.93 9.83
N LEU A 83 -11.00 -14.47 8.61
CA LEU A 83 -11.74 -14.02 7.44
C LEU A 83 -12.87 -14.98 7.10
N ASP A 84 -14.05 -14.44 6.83
CA ASP A 84 -15.19 -15.21 6.32
C ASP A 84 -14.97 -15.65 4.86
N GLU A 85 -15.66 -16.72 4.45
CA GLU A 85 -15.48 -17.30 3.12
C GLU A 85 -15.92 -16.34 2.00
N ALA A 86 -16.94 -15.51 2.24
CA ALA A 86 -17.42 -14.54 1.25
C ALA A 86 -16.37 -13.45 0.97
N SER A 87 -15.75 -12.91 2.02
CA SER A 87 -14.64 -11.96 1.93
C SER A 87 -13.41 -12.58 1.27
N ALA A 88 -13.05 -13.82 1.62
CA ALA A 88 -11.95 -14.53 0.95
C ALA A 88 -12.23 -14.73 -0.55
N ARG A 89 -13.47 -15.04 -0.93
CA ARG A 89 -13.90 -15.17 -2.33
C ARG A 89 -13.85 -13.83 -3.05
N ALA A 90 -14.29 -12.74 -2.43
CA ALA A 90 -14.22 -11.38 -2.98
C ALA A 90 -12.77 -10.93 -3.23
N LEU A 91 -11.86 -11.22 -2.29
CA LEU A 91 -10.43 -10.92 -2.44
C LEU A 91 -9.76 -11.72 -3.56
N CYS A 92 -10.26 -12.91 -3.88
CA CYS A 92 -9.82 -13.69 -5.03
C CYS A 92 -10.67 -13.47 -6.29
N GLY A 93 -11.40 -12.36 -6.38
CA GLY A 93 -12.12 -11.95 -7.59
C GLY A 93 -13.38 -12.77 -7.89
N GLY A 94 -13.88 -13.57 -6.95
CA GLY A 94 -15.21 -14.17 -7.06
C GLY A 94 -16.31 -13.18 -6.68
N ASP A 95 -17.56 -13.62 -6.79
CA ASP A 95 -18.72 -12.81 -6.42
C ASP A 95 -18.66 -12.44 -4.92
N ALA A 96 -18.73 -11.14 -4.64
CA ALA A 96 -18.75 -10.58 -3.30
C ALA A 96 -20.09 -10.82 -2.59
N GLY A 97 -21.13 -11.26 -3.30
CA GLY A 97 -22.48 -11.37 -2.79
C GLY A 97 -23.10 -10.00 -2.50
N THR A 98 -24.15 -10.00 -1.68
CA THR A 98 -24.92 -8.79 -1.34
C THR A 98 -24.43 -8.08 -0.09
N GLU A 99 -23.46 -8.65 0.62
CA GLU A 99 -22.94 -8.08 1.86
C GLU A 99 -22.03 -6.88 1.60
N ALA A 100 -22.12 -5.85 2.45
CA ALA A 100 -21.38 -4.61 2.28
C ALA A 100 -19.86 -4.80 2.42
N ARG A 101 -19.42 -5.66 3.35
CA ARG A 101 -17.99 -5.88 3.63
C ARG A 101 -17.25 -6.55 2.48
N PRO A 102 -17.68 -7.71 1.94
CA PRO A 102 -17.05 -8.29 0.77
C PRO A 102 -17.02 -7.35 -0.45
N LYS A 103 -18.08 -6.54 -0.65
CA LYS A 103 -18.13 -5.57 -1.73
C LYS A 103 -17.04 -4.50 -1.59
N LYS A 104 -16.87 -3.94 -0.39
CA LYS A 104 -15.79 -2.99 -0.09
C LYS A 104 -14.40 -3.62 -0.32
N LEU A 105 -14.21 -4.88 0.08
CA LEU A 105 -12.95 -5.61 -0.16
C LEU A 105 -12.69 -5.83 -1.65
N ALA A 106 -13.73 -6.11 -2.44
CA ALA A 106 -13.61 -6.22 -3.90
C ALA A 106 -13.23 -4.88 -4.55
N GLU A 107 -13.73 -3.76 -4.05
CA GLU A 107 -13.36 -2.40 -4.51
C GLU A 107 -11.90 -2.07 -4.15
N LEU A 108 -11.48 -2.34 -2.91
CA LEU A 108 -10.08 -2.16 -2.48
C LEU A 108 -9.13 -3.02 -3.34
N ARG A 109 -9.52 -4.26 -3.61
CA ARG A 109 -8.77 -5.17 -4.50
C ARG A 109 -8.59 -4.58 -5.91
N GLN A 110 -9.62 -3.95 -6.47
CA GLN A 110 -9.53 -3.31 -7.79
C GLN A 110 -8.58 -2.10 -7.81
N SER A 111 -8.38 -1.44 -6.67
CA SER A 111 -7.44 -0.32 -6.53
C SER A 111 -5.98 -0.76 -6.34
N LEU A 112 -5.73 -2.04 -6.04
CA LEU A 112 -4.37 -2.57 -5.94
C LEU A 112 -3.76 -2.73 -7.33
N THR A 113 -2.46 -2.44 -7.43
CA THR A 113 -1.67 -2.72 -8.63
C THR A 113 -0.48 -3.62 -8.28
N MET A 114 -0.02 -4.43 -9.24
CA MET A 114 1.13 -5.33 -9.05
C MET A 114 2.47 -4.58 -8.94
N SER A 115 2.49 -3.26 -9.14
CA SER A 115 3.71 -2.46 -9.11
C SER A 115 4.06 -2.06 -7.68
N PRO A 116 5.11 -2.62 -7.06
CA PRO A 116 5.48 -2.33 -5.68
C PRO A 116 6.07 -0.93 -5.51
N SER A 117 6.47 -0.25 -6.59
CA SER A 117 6.99 1.12 -6.54
C SER A 117 5.88 2.17 -6.38
N ASN A 118 4.61 1.79 -6.59
CA ASN A 118 3.50 2.70 -6.47
C ASN A 118 3.13 2.91 -4.99
N ALA A 119 3.44 4.10 -4.45
CA ALA A 119 3.12 4.49 -3.08
C ALA A 119 1.62 4.31 -2.76
N THR A 120 0.72 4.59 -3.72
CA THR A 120 -0.72 4.40 -3.55
C THR A 120 -1.06 2.92 -3.34
N SER A 121 -0.47 2.01 -4.11
CA SER A 121 -0.71 0.57 -3.92
C SER A 121 -0.19 0.07 -2.57
N ARG A 122 0.89 0.66 -2.05
CA ARG A 122 1.36 0.38 -0.67
C ARG A 122 0.34 0.86 0.36
N LEU A 123 -0.16 2.08 0.22
CA LEU A 123 -1.17 2.62 1.14
C LEU A 123 -2.44 1.76 1.17
N VAL A 124 -2.94 1.36 -0.01
CA VAL A 124 -4.10 0.48 -0.13
C VAL A 124 -3.83 -0.89 0.48
N ALA A 125 -2.64 -1.49 0.23
CA ALA A 125 -2.28 -2.76 0.83
C ALA A 125 -2.18 -2.67 2.36
N GLY A 126 -1.68 -1.55 2.89
CA GLY A 126 -1.61 -1.30 4.34
C GLY A 126 -3.01 -1.18 4.95
N ALA A 127 -3.88 -0.39 4.34
CA ALA A 127 -5.27 -0.27 4.76
C ALA A 127 -6.02 -1.61 4.71
N LEU A 128 -5.75 -2.43 3.67
CA LEU A 128 -6.33 -3.76 3.55
C LEU A 128 -5.81 -4.71 4.64
N ALA A 129 -4.51 -4.69 4.92
CA ALA A 129 -3.94 -5.50 5.99
C ALA A 129 -4.52 -5.12 7.36
N GLU A 130 -4.70 -3.83 7.62
CA GLU A 130 -5.30 -3.32 8.85
C GLU A 130 -6.76 -3.74 8.99
N GLU A 131 -7.58 -3.54 7.95
CA GLU A 131 -9.00 -3.91 7.96
C GLU A 131 -9.22 -5.41 8.16
N LEU A 132 -8.25 -6.23 7.75
CA LEU A 132 -8.29 -7.68 7.87
C LEU A 132 -7.54 -8.22 9.09
N GLY A 133 -6.80 -7.38 9.83
CA GLY A 133 -5.93 -7.80 10.94
C GLY A 133 -4.81 -8.76 10.51
N ALA A 134 -4.39 -8.71 9.24
CA ALA A 134 -3.42 -9.61 8.66
C ALA A 134 -1.97 -9.17 8.97
N SER A 135 -1.09 -10.12 9.28
CA SER A 135 0.35 -9.87 9.43
C SER A 135 1.10 -9.95 8.09
N ALA A 136 0.53 -10.64 7.11
CA ALA A 136 1.07 -10.72 5.75
C ALA A 136 -0.02 -10.69 4.68
N LEU A 137 0.33 -10.15 3.52
CA LEU A 137 -0.49 -10.17 2.31
C LEU A 137 0.24 -10.90 1.18
N VAL A 138 -0.44 -11.86 0.56
CA VAL A 138 0.04 -12.59 -0.61
C VAL A 138 -0.72 -12.07 -1.82
N LEU A 139 -0.08 -11.25 -2.64
CA LEU A 139 -0.69 -10.69 -3.84
C LEU A 139 -0.43 -11.63 -5.03
N VAL A 140 -1.48 -12.05 -5.72
CA VAL A 140 -1.42 -12.88 -6.92
C VAL A 140 -1.90 -12.03 -8.09
N GLY A 141 -1.07 -11.82 -9.11
CA GLY A 141 -1.39 -10.94 -10.23
C GLY A 141 -0.68 -11.38 -11.51
N ARG A 142 -0.81 -10.57 -12.56
CA ARG A 142 0.07 -10.64 -13.72
C ARG A 142 0.98 -9.42 -13.78
N ASP A 143 2.22 -9.65 -14.18
CA ASP A 143 3.19 -8.63 -14.56
C ASP A 143 3.56 -8.74 -16.05
N ASP A 144 4.58 -8.01 -16.48
CA ASP A 144 5.10 -7.97 -17.85
C ASP A 144 5.60 -9.35 -18.36
N LYS A 145 5.90 -10.29 -17.45
CA LYS A 145 6.44 -11.61 -17.78
C LYS A 145 5.48 -12.76 -17.49
N GLY A 146 4.26 -12.48 -17.04
CA GLY A 146 3.23 -13.49 -16.79
C GLY A 146 2.68 -13.42 -15.38
N GLN A 147 2.25 -14.55 -14.83
CA GLN A 147 1.70 -14.60 -13.47
C GLN A 147 2.81 -14.41 -12.43
N ALA A 148 2.57 -13.53 -11.47
CA ALA A 148 3.48 -13.23 -10.38
C ALA A 148 2.75 -13.36 -9.04
N VAL A 149 3.45 -13.94 -8.06
CA VAL A 149 3.03 -13.94 -6.66
C VAL A 149 4.01 -13.06 -5.89
N ARG A 150 3.50 -12.18 -5.05
CA ARG A 150 4.30 -11.27 -4.21
C ARG A 150 3.87 -11.39 -2.76
N LEU A 151 4.84 -11.34 -1.87
CA LEU A 151 4.62 -11.40 -0.43
C LEU A 151 4.92 -10.03 0.17
N LEU A 152 3.96 -9.47 0.90
CA LEU A 152 4.13 -8.25 1.67
C LEU A 152 4.01 -8.60 3.13
N ARG A 153 5.02 -8.22 3.90
CA ARG A 153 4.98 -8.29 5.36
C ARG A 153 4.48 -6.95 5.90
N VAL A 154 3.57 -7.03 6.85
CA VAL A 154 3.01 -5.86 7.55
C VAL A 154 3.67 -5.82 8.92
N GLU A 155 4.65 -4.94 9.08
CA GLU A 155 5.30 -4.74 10.37
C GLU A 155 4.73 -3.50 11.04
N ASP A 156 4.47 -3.58 12.34
CA ASP A 156 4.17 -2.43 13.17
C ASP A 156 5.47 -1.91 13.78
N VAL A 157 5.96 -0.78 13.25
CA VAL A 157 7.15 -0.10 13.74
C VAL A 157 6.68 1.17 14.42
N GLU A 158 6.70 1.18 15.76
CA GLU A 158 6.34 2.34 16.58
C GLU A 158 4.90 2.86 16.37
N GLY A 159 3.94 1.96 16.14
CA GLY A 159 2.55 2.33 15.86
C GLY A 159 2.35 2.82 14.42
N LYS A 160 3.38 2.76 13.58
CA LYS A 160 3.29 3.02 12.13
C LYS A 160 3.47 1.72 11.37
N GLN A 161 2.48 1.42 10.55
CA GLN A 161 2.53 0.26 9.68
C GLN A 161 3.54 0.48 8.57
N THR A 162 4.56 -0.37 8.53
CA THR A 162 5.57 -0.39 7.50
C THR A 162 5.41 -1.66 6.69
N LEU A 163 5.21 -1.50 5.38
CA LEU A 163 5.12 -2.62 4.46
C LEU A 163 6.50 -2.96 3.93
N PHE A 164 6.99 -4.14 4.28
CA PHE A 164 8.21 -4.68 3.72
C PHE A 164 7.84 -5.51 2.49
N PHE A 165 8.34 -5.06 1.35
CA PHE A 165 8.23 -5.79 0.09
C PHE A 165 9.41 -6.72 -0.02
N GLU A 166 9.17 -8.02 0.11
CA GLU A 166 10.15 -9.00 -0.30
C GLU A 166 9.83 -9.36 -1.76
N PRO A 167 10.69 -8.99 -2.74
CA PRO A 167 10.46 -9.30 -4.13
C PRO A 167 10.76 -10.78 -4.38
N THR A 168 9.94 -11.68 -3.83
CA THR A 168 9.98 -13.10 -4.16
C THR A 168 9.27 -13.27 -5.48
N ARG A 169 9.99 -13.09 -6.60
CA ARG A 169 9.44 -13.45 -7.90
C ARG A 169 9.39 -14.98 -7.95
N LEU A 170 8.21 -15.53 -7.75
CA LEU A 170 7.95 -16.94 -8.01
C LEU A 170 7.74 -17.05 -9.51
N ASP A 171 8.84 -17.13 -10.26
CA ASP A 171 8.80 -17.44 -11.69
C ASP A 171 8.14 -18.81 -11.83
N ALA A 172 6.85 -18.82 -12.20
CA ALA A 172 6.15 -20.01 -12.65
C ALA A 172 6.84 -20.45 -13.93
N THR A 173 7.90 -21.25 -13.82
CA THR A 173 8.65 -21.73 -14.97
C THR A 173 7.70 -22.65 -15.73
N PRO A 174 7.29 -22.32 -16.97
CA PRO A 174 6.23 -23.09 -17.63
C PRO A 174 6.66 -24.51 -18.05
N ASN A 175 7.88 -24.96 -17.76
CA ASN A 175 8.40 -26.19 -18.38
C ASN A 175 9.55 -26.91 -17.66
N ALA A 176 9.59 -26.91 -16.33
CA ALA A 176 10.51 -27.79 -15.60
C ALA A 176 9.71 -28.88 -14.89
N ALA A 177 9.72 -30.09 -15.44
CA ALA A 177 9.07 -31.27 -14.87
C ALA A 177 9.49 -31.48 -13.41
N PRO A 178 8.56 -31.46 -12.43
CA PRO A 178 8.88 -31.82 -11.07
C PRO A 178 8.50 -33.28 -10.80
N ALA A 179 9.43 -34.02 -10.22
CA ALA A 179 9.06 -35.17 -9.41
C ALA A 179 8.42 -34.63 -8.11
N ALA A 180 7.25 -35.20 -7.79
CA ALA A 180 6.47 -35.07 -6.56
C ALA A 180 5.38 -33.96 -6.49
N THR A 181 4.14 -34.47 -6.39
CA THR A 181 2.88 -33.84 -5.98
C THR A 181 2.30 -32.80 -6.93
N THR A 182 1.92 -33.28 -8.11
CA THR A 182 1.18 -32.54 -9.14
C THR A 182 -0.27 -32.31 -8.70
N ILE A 183 -0.61 -31.05 -8.42
CA ILE A 183 -1.94 -30.51 -8.69
C ILE A 183 -1.88 -30.07 -10.15
N ASP A 184 -2.68 -30.70 -11.00
CA ASP A 184 -2.67 -30.55 -12.45
C ASP A 184 -3.25 -29.17 -12.83
N SER A 185 -2.38 -28.18 -12.98
CA SER A 185 -2.77 -26.80 -13.31
C SER A 185 -1.94 -26.27 -14.48
N PRO A 186 -2.60 -25.63 -15.47
CA PRO A 186 -2.08 -24.82 -16.58
C PRO A 186 -0.70 -24.18 -16.50
N PHE A 187 -0.42 -23.73 -15.29
CA PHE A 187 0.40 -22.58 -14.97
C PHE A 187 1.48 -23.10 -14.04
N GLY A 188 2.74 -23.04 -14.48
CA GLY A 188 3.88 -23.72 -13.86
C GLY A 188 3.80 -23.78 -12.33
N ILE A 189 4.07 -24.97 -11.79
CA ILE A 189 3.96 -25.26 -10.35
C ILE A 189 4.91 -24.31 -9.61
N VAL A 190 4.35 -23.25 -9.03
CA VAL A 190 5.06 -22.52 -8.00
C VAL A 190 5.21 -23.50 -6.84
N PRO A 191 6.43 -23.93 -6.47
CA PRO A 191 6.58 -24.95 -5.46
C PRO A 191 6.03 -24.39 -4.16
N TRP A 192 4.92 -24.95 -3.68
CA TRP A 192 4.29 -24.56 -2.42
C TRP A 192 5.31 -24.52 -1.28
N ALA A 193 6.30 -25.43 -1.30
CA ALA A 193 7.42 -25.44 -0.37
C ALA A 193 8.18 -24.11 -0.28
N LYS A 194 8.33 -23.36 -1.38
CA LYS A 194 8.99 -22.04 -1.37
C LYS A 194 8.10 -20.97 -0.75
N ILE A 195 6.80 -20.97 -1.06
CA ILE A 195 5.84 -20.03 -0.46
C ILE A 195 5.73 -20.32 1.04
N ALA A 196 5.54 -21.58 1.40
CA ALA A 196 5.45 -22.02 2.78
C ALA A 196 6.72 -21.68 3.56
N SER A 197 7.92 -21.93 3.00
CA SER A 197 9.20 -21.58 3.65
C SER A 197 9.39 -20.07 3.80
N ALA A 198 9.04 -19.27 2.78
CA ALA A 198 9.09 -17.82 2.89
C ALA A 198 8.13 -17.32 3.99
N ILE A 199 6.91 -17.84 4.01
CA ILE A 199 5.95 -17.50 5.07
C ILE A 199 6.44 -17.98 6.44
N ASP A 200 7.09 -19.15 6.52
CA ASP A 200 7.64 -19.68 7.77
C ASP A 200 8.70 -18.74 8.34
N ILE A 201 9.70 -18.39 7.51
CA ILE A 201 10.76 -17.44 7.86
C ILE A 201 10.18 -16.11 8.31
N LEU A 202 9.14 -15.62 7.63
CA LEU A 202 8.48 -14.38 8.01
C LEU A 202 7.70 -14.49 9.33
N SER A 203 7.17 -15.66 9.66
CA SER A 203 6.43 -15.91 10.89
C SER A 203 7.32 -16.16 12.12
N GLU A 204 8.49 -16.77 11.91
CA GLU A 204 9.46 -17.05 12.99
C GLU A 204 10.21 -15.78 13.42
N GLY A 205 10.42 -14.82 12.50
CA GLY A 205 11.09 -13.56 12.80
C GLY A 205 10.36 -12.64 13.79
N GLU A 206 9.12 -12.92 14.16
CA GLU A 206 8.33 -12.11 15.09
C GLU A 206 8.55 -12.49 16.57
N GLY A 207 9.06 -13.69 16.85
CA GLY A 207 9.15 -14.24 18.21
C GLY A 207 10.46 -14.00 18.95
N GLU A 208 11.60 -14.00 18.26
CA GLU A 208 12.89 -14.19 18.94
C GLU A 208 13.75 -12.91 19.06
N ALA A 209 13.47 -11.88 18.27
CA ALA A 209 14.35 -10.70 18.19
C ALA A 209 14.11 -9.60 19.25
N ARG A 210 13.18 -9.77 20.21
CA ARG A 210 12.80 -8.68 21.14
C ARG A 210 12.95 -8.95 22.63
N SER A 211 13.50 -10.09 23.05
CA SER A 211 13.65 -10.37 24.50
C SER A 211 15.00 -9.98 25.11
N ASP A 212 16.03 -9.68 24.32
CA ASP A 212 17.31 -9.18 24.85
C ASP A 212 17.52 -7.74 24.40
N GLY A 213 17.43 -6.81 25.35
CA GLY A 213 17.57 -5.37 25.17
C GLY A 213 18.98 -4.90 24.78
N SER A 214 19.54 -5.47 23.72
CA SER A 214 20.78 -5.04 23.10
C SER A 214 20.50 -4.71 21.64
N ALA A 215 20.27 -3.41 21.38
CA ALA A 215 20.16 -2.91 20.01
C ALA A 215 21.34 -3.43 19.18
N PRO A 216 21.13 -4.06 18.01
CA PRO A 216 22.23 -4.37 17.13
C PRO A 216 22.83 -3.04 16.70
N GLN A 217 24.07 -2.76 17.13
CA GLN A 217 24.86 -1.72 16.51
C GLN A 217 24.99 -2.09 15.04
N VAL A 218 24.28 -1.36 14.19
CA VAL A 218 24.48 -1.37 12.74
C VAL A 218 25.93 -0.96 12.53
N THR A 219 26.79 -1.95 12.34
CA THR A 219 28.18 -1.71 11.95
C THR A 219 28.09 -1.17 10.54
N ALA A 220 28.24 0.14 10.40
CA ALA A 220 28.31 0.81 9.12
C ALA A 220 29.35 0.09 8.26
N ILE A 221 28.90 -0.51 7.15
CA ILE A 221 29.79 -1.07 6.15
C ILE A 221 30.45 0.14 5.49
N SER A 222 31.69 0.44 5.88
CA SER A 222 32.50 1.43 5.20
C SER A 222 32.67 1.01 3.74
N ALA A 223 32.01 1.73 2.86
CA ALA A 223 32.25 1.67 1.42
C ALA A 223 33.70 2.10 1.18
N THR A 224 34.56 1.13 0.89
CA THR A 224 35.84 1.40 0.22
C THR A 224 35.56 1.43 -1.27
N ASP A 225 35.67 2.62 -1.85
CA ASP A 225 35.66 2.86 -3.29
C ASP A 225 36.72 2.00 -4.01
N PRO A 226 36.37 1.26 -5.07
CA PRO A 226 37.33 0.91 -6.10
C PRO A 226 37.26 1.93 -7.24
N VAL A 227 38.30 2.75 -7.32
CA VAL A 227 38.63 3.63 -8.45
C VAL A 227 38.63 2.83 -9.77
N PRO A 228 37.78 3.15 -10.76
CA PRO A 228 37.88 2.55 -12.09
C PRO A 228 38.98 3.25 -12.90
N LYS A 229 40.04 2.51 -13.23
CA LYS A 229 41.06 2.93 -14.21
C LYS A 229 40.44 3.00 -15.61
N THR A 230 40.39 4.21 -16.16
CA THR A 230 40.13 4.51 -17.57
C THR A 230 41.27 3.96 -18.44
N GLY A 231 40.94 3.00 -19.31
CA GLY A 231 41.80 2.55 -20.39
C GLY A 231 41.14 2.84 -21.76
N PRO A 232 41.89 3.24 -22.80
CA PRO A 232 41.32 3.57 -24.10
C PRO A 232 41.07 2.28 -24.90
N ARG A 233 39.79 1.91 -25.08
CA ARG A 233 39.39 0.79 -25.94
C ARG A 233 39.14 1.32 -27.35
N LYS A 234 40.06 0.98 -28.26
CA LYS A 234 39.97 1.22 -29.70
C LYS A 234 38.79 0.43 -30.30
N GLU A 235 37.94 1.17 -31.00
CA GLU A 235 37.39 0.93 -32.34
C GLU A 235 37.26 -0.53 -32.81
N ASN A 236 36.01 -0.96 -32.99
CA ASN A 236 35.61 -1.86 -34.08
C ASN A 236 34.08 -1.71 -34.28
N LEU A 237 33.69 -0.72 -35.08
CA LEU A 237 32.33 -0.56 -35.61
C LEU A 237 32.40 -0.68 -37.13
N LEU A 238 32.31 -1.91 -37.61
CA LEU A 238 32.04 -2.22 -39.01
C LEU A 238 30.74 -3.00 -39.08
N GLY A 239 29.74 -2.41 -39.74
CA GLY A 239 28.64 -3.13 -40.36
C GLY A 239 27.32 -3.19 -39.59
N ALA A 240 26.62 -2.07 -39.45
CA ALA A 240 25.17 -2.08 -39.31
C ALA A 240 24.55 -1.44 -40.55
N ARG A 241 23.83 -2.27 -41.28
CA ARG A 241 23.11 -2.02 -42.53
C ARG A 241 22.06 -0.93 -42.32
N SER A 242 22.07 0.12 -43.14
CA SER A 242 21.04 1.15 -43.14
C SER A 242 19.67 0.53 -43.44
N THR A 243 18.75 0.68 -42.50
CA THR A 243 17.32 0.44 -42.70
C THR A 243 16.69 1.77 -43.11
N ASP A 244 15.86 1.73 -44.14
CA ASP A 244 15.25 2.88 -44.81
C ASP A 244 14.60 3.90 -43.86
N ALA A 245 14.88 5.17 -44.14
CA ALA A 245 14.32 6.32 -43.45
C ALA A 245 12.82 6.47 -43.78
N PRO A 246 11.91 6.50 -42.79
CA PRO A 246 10.55 6.93 -43.02
C PRO A 246 10.52 8.43 -43.30
N ALA A 247 9.71 8.80 -44.30
CA ALA A 247 9.56 10.16 -44.78
C ALA A 247 9.19 11.15 -43.67
N ASP A 248 9.79 12.32 -43.78
CA ASP A 248 9.61 13.54 -42.99
C ASP A 248 8.13 13.88 -42.78
N ALA A 249 7.58 13.43 -41.65
CA ALA A 249 6.28 13.84 -41.15
C ALA A 249 6.53 15.00 -40.20
N GLY A 250 6.35 16.22 -40.71
CA GLY A 250 6.71 17.46 -40.03
C GLY A 250 6.39 17.48 -38.53
N ASP A 251 7.38 17.92 -37.76
CA ASP A 251 7.39 18.04 -36.30
C ASP A 251 6.18 18.82 -35.78
N LYS A 252 5.07 18.12 -35.56
CA LYS A 252 4.00 18.62 -34.70
C LYS A 252 4.42 18.39 -33.27
N ALA A 253 4.50 19.46 -32.51
CA ALA A 253 4.89 19.38 -31.12
C ALA A 253 3.96 18.41 -30.37
N PHE A 254 4.53 17.56 -29.52
CA PHE A 254 3.85 16.44 -28.84
C PHE A 254 2.54 16.82 -28.12
N TYR A 255 2.38 18.09 -27.73
CA TYR A 255 1.17 18.63 -27.09
C TYR A 255 -0.02 18.85 -28.05
N GLU A 256 0.18 18.76 -29.37
CA GLU A 256 -0.89 18.86 -30.36
C GLU A 256 -1.62 17.53 -30.58
N SER A 257 -1.11 16.41 -30.04
CA SER A 257 -1.83 15.14 -30.13
C SER A 257 -3.10 15.21 -29.26
N PRO A 258 -4.30 14.88 -29.80
CA PRO A 258 -5.55 14.91 -29.03
C PRO A 258 -5.51 14.03 -27.77
N TRP A 259 -4.70 12.97 -27.80
CA TRP A 259 -4.49 12.04 -26.68
C TRP A 259 -3.77 12.67 -25.49
N PHE A 260 -2.91 13.66 -25.73
CA PHE A 260 -2.21 14.39 -24.66
C PHE A 260 -3.21 15.14 -23.76
N TRP A 261 -4.23 15.77 -24.36
CA TRP A 261 -5.26 16.49 -23.61
C TRP A 261 -6.24 15.57 -22.89
N VAL A 262 -6.48 14.36 -23.42
CA VAL A 262 -7.30 13.34 -22.73
C VAL A 262 -6.62 12.88 -21.43
N ALA A 263 -5.30 12.63 -21.46
CA ALA A 263 -4.55 12.27 -20.26
C ALA A 263 -4.50 13.42 -19.23
N ALA A 264 -4.22 14.65 -19.69
CA ALA A 264 -4.20 15.83 -18.82
C ALA A 264 -5.59 16.14 -18.21
N GLY A 265 -6.66 16.00 -18.98
CA GLY A 265 -8.03 16.18 -18.51
C GLY A 265 -8.47 15.13 -17.48
N GLY A 266 -8.03 13.87 -17.65
CA GLY A 266 -8.31 12.79 -16.70
C GLY A 266 -7.75 13.06 -15.30
N VAL A 267 -6.53 13.58 -15.20
CA VAL A 267 -5.90 13.91 -13.91
C VAL A 267 -6.62 15.08 -13.21
N ALA A 268 -7.03 16.10 -13.97
CA ALA A 268 -7.77 17.23 -13.41
C ALA A 268 -9.15 16.81 -12.86
N ALA A 269 -9.86 15.92 -13.56
CA ALA A 269 -11.17 15.43 -13.11
C ALA A 269 -11.07 14.64 -11.80
N ILE A 270 -10.06 13.79 -11.64
CA ILE A 270 -9.83 13.02 -10.41
C ILE A 270 -9.51 13.97 -9.24
N GLY A 271 -8.69 15.01 -9.47
CA GLY A 271 -8.38 16.00 -8.45
C GLY A 271 -9.60 16.76 -7.93
N VAL A 272 -10.53 17.15 -8.81
CA VAL A 272 -11.78 17.82 -8.41
C VAL A 272 -12.68 16.88 -7.60
N VAL A 273 -12.79 15.61 -7.97
CA VAL A 273 -13.61 14.64 -7.23
C VAL A 273 -13.07 14.43 -5.81
N VAL A 274 -11.76 14.26 -5.64
CA VAL A 274 -11.14 14.12 -4.32
C VAL A 274 -11.35 15.36 -3.45
N LEU A 275 -11.26 16.56 -4.04
CA LEU A 275 -11.46 17.81 -3.33
C LEU A 275 -12.91 18.01 -2.86
N VAL A 276 -13.89 17.64 -3.69
CA VAL A 276 -15.31 17.69 -3.31
C VAL A 276 -15.63 16.70 -2.21
N VAL A 277 -15.11 15.46 -2.29
CA VAL A 277 -15.29 14.46 -1.24
C VAL A 277 -14.66 14.93 0.08
N SER A 278 -13.47 15.52 0.03
CA SER A 278 -12.79 16.04 1.23
C SER A 278 -13.55 17.19 1.91
N GLN A 279 -14.24 18.05 1.15
CA GLN A 279 -15.09 19.09 1.74
C GLN A 279 -16.45 18.57 2.22
N ALA A 280 -16.95 17.49 1.61
CA ALA A 280 -18.22 16.89 2.00
C ALA A 280 -18.13 16.02 3.26
N THR A 281 -16.94 15.50 3.60
CA THR A 281 -16.73 14.69 4.80
C THR A 281 -16.36 15.49 6.05
N ASP A 282 -16.08 16.79 5.92
CA ASP A 282 -15.86 17.70 7.05
C ASP A 282 -17.18 18.31 7.55
N ILE A 283 -18.19 17.46 7.73
CA ILE A 283 -19.40 17.78 8.48
C ILE A 283 -19.22 17.16 9.86
N GLY A 284 -18.29 17.71 10.63
CA GLY A 284 -18.24 17.43 12.05
C GLY A 284 -19.59 17.80 12.68
N GLU A 285 -20.14 16.90 13.50
CA GLU A 285 -21.35 17.07 14.32
C GLU A 285 -21.19 18.16 15.41
N GLY A 286 -20.41 19.20 15.14
CA GLY A 286 -20.27 20.40 15.96
C GLY A 286 -21.11 21.51 15.36
N THR A 287 -22.20 21.85 16.03
CA THR A 287 -23.00 23.07 15.81
C THR A 287 -22.10 24.27 15.54
N THR A 288 -22.06 24.72 14.28
CA THR A 288 -21.38 25.95 13.88
C THR A 288 -22.22 27.14 14.32
N HIS A 289 -21.85 27.76 15.43
CA HIS A 289 -22.40 29.06 15.84
C HIS A 289 -21.91 30.15 14.87
N ILE A 290 -22.75 30.51 13.90
CA ILE A 290 -22.51 31.70 13.08
C ILE A 290 -22.83 32.93 13.92
N GLN A 291 -21.81 33.55 14.52
CA GLN A 291 -21.93 34.91 15.06
C GLN A 291 -21.85 35.91 13.90
N GLY A 292 -23.02 36.28 13.36
CA GLY A 292 -23.14 37.43 12.47
C GLY A 292 -23.09 38.73 13.26
N LYS A 293 -21.99 39.48 13.17
CA LYS A 293 -21.91 40.85 13.71
C LYS A 293 -22.58 41.80 12.72
N VAL A 294 -23.82 42.20 13.01
CA VAL A 294 -24.52 43.24 12.24
C VAL A 294 -24.00 44.58 12.74
N ASN A 295 -23.20 45.28 11.93
CA ASN A 295 -22.86 46.67 12.20
C ASN A 295 -24.09 47.55 11.90
N PRO A 296 -24.46 48.48 12.81
CA PRO A 296 -25.52 49.47 12.56
C PRO A 296 -25.11 50.50 11.50
#